data_AF-A0A1S3ZNM8-F1
#
_entry.id   AF-A0A1S3ZNM8-F1
#
_cell.length_a   1.000
_cell.length_b   1.000
_cell.length_c   1.000
_cell.angle_alpha   90.00
_cell.angle_beta   90.00
_cell.angle_gamma   90.00
#
_symmetry.space_group_name_H-M   'P 1'
#
loop_
_entity.id
_entity.type
_entity.pdbx_description
1 polymer ?
#
loop_
_entity_poly.entity_id
_entity_poly.type
_entity_poly.pdbx_seq_one_letter_code
_entity_poly.pdbx_strand_id
1 'polypeptide(L)'
;MVVGGAVADCLSKCGTSFIARSSSSSFYGIGLSLSLNSNLPCTIRPCRAVGLCVASLITNSDSFEVGRLIGSYGFMNVTSYSGLQSGMGMDYAVSEDIGSFKVQDIGEGNVTIRLYEGRVAQGPRKGTRVIFKVYPGKQVGGSEADMMAANELNAHASLQSSPKDFCKHIQTLLGGFETKTGEQWLAFRDNGKYSAADYAKITSEKMAKVVAGGEQRMWNPFEQDQTIKRRRYFVIRLLHGAMRGLAYMHDNDRLHQSLGPASVVLNTVVEKDAAYLVPQLRDLAFSVDIRYSQLEDRPNILSEGLWRRASVAGASSPLERRAFGIADDIFEAGLLFAYLAFIPFCQAGVMDSLSLRRLLENTFQLDLQAAREYCSADDRLIEAVKFLDLGDGAGWELLQAMLSRDYRGRPIAEAVVNHRFLSGTFL
;
A
#
# COMPACT_ATOMS: atom_id res chain seq x y z
N MET A 1 12.58 85.78 38.75
CA MET A 1 12.93 84.80 37.69
C MET A 1 11.61 84.11 37.30
N VAL A 2 10.76 84.56 36.36
CA VAL A 2 10.95 84.82 34.90
C VAL A 2 11.33 83.48 34.23
N VAL A 3 10.53 82.77 33.41
CA VAL A 3 9.34 82.97 32.52
C VAL A 3 8.59 81.61 32.44
N GLY A 4 7.25 81.45 32.51
CA GLY A 4 6.17 81.80 31.55
C GLY A 4 5.75 80.53 30.78
N GLY A 5 4.51 80.04 30.83
CA GLY A 5 3.29 80.52 30.12
C GLY A 5 2.86 79.38 29.16
N ALA A 6 1.80 78.61 29.40
CA ALA A 6 0.36 78.87 29.26
C ALA A 6 -0.19 78.80 27.81
N VAL A 7 -1.42 78.27 27.72
CA VAL A 7 -2.48 78.36 26.66
C VAL A 7 -2.23 77.57 25.35
N ALA A 8 -3.20 77.00 24.62
CA ALA A 8 -4.68 76.95 24.61
C ALA A 8 -5.06 75.68 23.80
N ASP A 9 -6.07 74.86 24.12
CA ASP A 9 -7.53 75.03 24.09
C ASP A 9 -8.22 75.08 22.71
N CYS A 10 -9.32 74.31 22.65
CA CYS A 10 -10.54 74.48 21.84
C CYS A 10 -10.73 73.80 20.46
N LEU A 11 -11.52 72.72 20.51
CA LEU A 11 -12.90 72.56 19.97
C LEU A 11 -13.20 72.55 18.46
N SER A 12 -14.20 71.68 18.14
CA SER A 12 -15.20 71.75 17.04
C SER A 12 -14.80 71.03 15.74
N LYS A 13 -15.59 70.18 15.07
CA LYS A 13 -17.01 69.77 15.16
C LYS A 13 -17.24 68.56 14.21
N CYS A 14 -18.24 67.75 14.56
CA CYS A 14 -19.22 67.01 13.73
C CYS A 14 -18.80 66.21 12.47
N GLY A 15 -19.23 64.94 12.42
CA GLY A 15 -19.46 64.20 11.18
C GLY A 15 -19.80 62.72 11.41
N THR A 16 -21.06 62.36 11.19
CA THR A 16 -21.70 61.04 11.42
C THR A 16 -21.35 59.93 10.41
N SER A 17 -21.63 58.69 10.87
CA SER A 17 -22.07 57.45 10.19
C SER A 17 -21.06 56.45 9.56
N PHE A 18 -20.97 55.29 10.24
CA PHE A 18 -21.15 53.89 9.79
C PHE A 18 -20.25 53.22 8.73
N ILE A 19 -19.69 52.07 9.19
CA ILE A 19 -19.50 50.75 8.54
C ILE A 19 -18.16 50.37 7.86
N ALA A 20 -17.63 49.25 8.39
CA ALA A 20 -16.90 48.11 7.78
C ALA A 20 -15.36 48.12 7.57
N ARG A 21 -14.80 46.96 7.97
CA ARG A 21 -13.59 46.26 7.48
C ARG A 21 -12.24 46.94 7.78
N SER A 22 -11.12 46.26 7.95
CA SER A 22 -10.76 44.85 8.18
C SER A 22 -9.23 44.83 8.41
N SER A 23 -8.76 43.76 9.08
CA SER A 23 -7.49 43.04 8.81
C SER A 23 -6.13 43.76 8.91
N SER A 24 -5.33 43.31 9.88
CA SER A 24 -3.89 42.99 9.70
C SER A 24 -3.55 41.87 10.70
N SER A 25 -3.53 40.61 10.26
CA SER A 25 -2.36 39.85 9.79
C SER A 25 -1.34 39.52 10.90
N SER A 26 -1.57 38.40 11.59
CA SER A 26 -0.52 37.63 12.26
C SER A 26 -0.35 36.31 11.53
N PHE A 27 0.84 36.09 11.00
CA PHE A 27 1.28 34.84 10.41
C PHE A 27 1.39 33.77 11.50
N TYR A 28 0.60 32.70 11.40
CA TYR A 28 0.78 31.46 12.14
C TYR A 28 1.00 30.30 11.17
N GLY A 29 1.91 29.41 11.57
CA GLY A 29 2.47 28.35 10.78
C GLY A 29 1.48 27.29 10.29
N ILE A 30 1.97 26.52 9.33
CA ILE A 30 1.30 25.39 8.71
C ILE A 30 1.19 24.28 9.74
N GLY A 31 0.07 24.28 10.46
CA GLY A 31 -0.50 23.10 11.10
C GLY A 31 -1.82 22.84 10.42
N LEU A 32 -1.98 21.68 9.78
CA LEU A 32 -3.30 21.08 9.66
C LEU A 32 -3.78 20.88 11.11
N SER A 33 -4.64 21.76 11.60
CA SER A 33 -5.26 21.60 12.91
C SER A 33 -6.26 20.45 12.82
N LEU A 34 -5.76 19.22 12.89
CA LEU A 34 -6.55 18.07 13.30
C LEU A 34 -6.93 18.34 14.75
N SER A 35 -8.19 18.71 14.98
CA SER A 35 -8.74 19.03 16.29
C SER A 35 -8.71 17.78 17.19
N LEU A 36 -7.61 17.59 17.92
CA LEU A 36 -7.53 16.71 19.09
C LEU A 36 -8.11 17.45 20.29
N ASN A 37 -9.41 17.32 20.51
CA ASN A 37 -10.00 17.59 21.82
C ASN A 37 -9.87 16.31 22.67
N SER A 38 -8.77 16.21 23.40
CA SER A 38 -8.65 15.33 24.57
C SER A 38 -7.98 16.08 25.71
N ASN A 39 -8.76 16.37 26.75
CA ASN A 39 -8.26 16.93 28.01
C ASN A 39 -7.37 15.90 28.71
N LEU A 40 -6.05 15.95 28.53
CA LEU A 40 -5.04 15.30 29.37
C LEU A 40 -3.73 16.13 29.31
N PRO A 41 -3.10 16.48 30.45
CA PRO A 41 -1.93 17.36 30.44
C PRO A 41 -0.66 16.56 30.16
N CYS A 42 -0.08 16.70 28.97
CA CYS A 42 1.27 16.24 28.67
C CYS A 42 2.10 17.37 28.08
N THR A 43 3.16 17.76 28.80
CA THR A 43 3.99 18.92 28.50
C THR A 43 5.01 18.56 27.41
N ILE A 44 4.70 18.83 26.15
CA ILE A 44 5.63 18.64 25.02
C ILE A 44 6.47 19.90 24.84
N ARG A 45 7.80 19.76 24.97
CA ARG A 45 8.78 20.82 24.63
C ARG A 45 8.98 20.88 23.11
N PRO A 46 9.13 22.07 22.49
CA PRO A 46 9.25 22.22 21.05
C PRO A 46 10.65 21.85 20.55
N CYS A 47 10.76 20.85 19.68
CA CYS A 47 11.97 20.57 18.91
C CYS A 47 12.10 21.54 17.72
N ARG A 48 13.31 22.07 17.52
CA ARG A 48 13.66 23.08 16.51
C ARG A 48 13.38 22.60 15.09
N ALA A 49 12.77 23.48 14.29
CA ALA A 49 12.44 23.29 12.89
C ALA A 49 13.68 23.17 12.00
N VAL A 50 13.74 22.09 11.21
CA VAL A 50 14.59 21.99 10.02
C VAL A 50 13.67 22.19 8.82
N GLY A 51 13.96 23.22 8.02
CA GLY A 51 13.16 23.60 6.84
C GLY A 51 13.12 22.48 5.81
N LEU A 52 11.93 22.00 5.50
CA LEU A 52 11.65 20.98 4.49
C LEU A 52 10.88 21.61 3.34
N CYS A 53 11.43 21.56 2.13
CA CYS A 53 10.68 21.80 0.90
C CYS A 53 9.70 20.65 0.69
N VAL A 54 8.51 20.76 1.30
CA VAL A 54 7.38 19.86 1.07
C VAL A 54 6.95 20.00 -0.39
N ALA A 55 6.90 18.90 -1.14
CA ALA A 55 6.17 18.88 -2.41
C ALA A 55 4.74 19.36 -2.13
N SER A 56 4.37 20.55 -2.60
CA SER A 56 3.16 21.26 -2.17
C SER A 56 1.90 20.43 -2.48
N LEU A 57 1.42 19.69 -1.49
CA LEU A 57 0.18 18.91 -1.57
C LEU A 57 -0.99 19.88 -1.77
N ILE A 58 -1.91 19.52 -2.67
CA ILE A 58 -3.12 20.30 -2.91
C ILE A 58 -4.11 20.01 -1.77
N THR A 59 -4.42 21.02 -0.96
CA THR A 59 -5.32 20.87 0.21
C THR A 59 -6.69 21.55 0.03
N ASN A 60 -6.84 22.41 -0.97
CA ASN A 60 -8.13 23.04 -1.26
C ASN A 60 -9.01 22.08 -2.10
N SER A 61 -10.20 21.74 -1.60
CA SER A 61 -11.19 20.92 -2.31
C SER A 61 -11.57 21.50 -3.68
N ASP A 62 -11.64 22.83 -3.81
CA ASP A 62 -12.03 23.51 -5.06
C ASP A 62 -10.97 23.39 -6.17
N SER A 63 -9.79 22.88 -5.83
CA SER A 63 -8.73 22.55 -6.79
C SER A 63 -8.94 21.19 -7.46
N PHE A 64 -10.01 20.47 -7.10
CA PHE A 64 -10.33 19.14 -7.59
C PHE A 64 -11.74 19.08 -8.19
N GLU A 65 -11.85 18.34 -9.30
CA GLU A 65 -13.13 17.90 -9.87
C GLU A 65 -13.34 16.43 -9.51
N VAL A 66 -14.41 16.13 -8.80
CA VAL A 66 -14.80 14.76 -8.44
C VAL A 66 -15.72 14.19 -9.51
N GLY A 67 -15.40 12.98 -9.96
CA GLY A 67 -16.15 12.24 -10.96
C GLY A 67 -16.97 11.10 -10.35
N ARG A 68 -17.09 10.01 -11.10
CA ARG A 68 -17.92 8.85 -10.76
C ARG A 68 -17.30 8.02 -9.63
N LEU A 69 -18.15 7.40 -8.80
CA LEU A 69 -17.77 6.29 -7.91
C LEU A 69 -17.28 5.08 -8.73
N ILE A 70 -16.06 4.65 -8.46
CA ILE A 70 -15.41 3.48 -9.06
C ILE A 70 -15.83 2.21 -8.31
N GLY A 71 -15.83 2.29 -6.99
CA GLY A 71 -16.15 1.17 -6.12
C GLY A 71 -15.84 1.47 -4.65
N SER A 72 -15.96 0.45 -3.82
CA SER A 72 -15.62 0.52 -2.41
C SER A 72 -14.94 -0.77 -1.98
N TYR A 73 -14.03 -0.69 -1.03
CA TYR A 73 -13.45 -1.86 -0.38
C TYR A 73 -13.24 -1.57 1.10
N GLY A 74 -13.42 -2.60 1.92
CA GLY A 74 -13.16 -2.56 3.35
C GLY A 74 -11.81 -3.20 3.67
N PHE A 75 -11.24 -2.80 4.80
CA PHE A 75 -10.19 -3.59 5.42
C PHE A 75 -10.87 -4.66 6.29
N MET A 76 -10.77 -5.92 5.88
CA MET A 76 -11.39 -7.03 6.61
C MET A 76 -10.42 -7.63 7.62
N ASN A 77 -10.85 -7.63 8.88
CA ASN A 77 -10.30 -8.42 9.96
C ASN A 77 -10.75 -9.89 9.77
N VAL A 78 -9.84 -10.82 9.48
CA VAL A 78 -10.13 -12.27 9.50
C VAL A 78 -9.26 -12.94 10.57
N THR A 79 -9.43 -12.53 11.82
CA THR A 79 -8.96 -13.31 12.96
C THR A 79 -9.93 -14.47 13.21
N SER A 80 -9.76 -15.55 12.45
CA SER A 80 -10.28 -16.89 12.82
C SER A 80 -9.66 -18.00 11.96
N TYR A 81 -8.35 -18.17 12.10
CA TYR A 81 -7.78 -19.52 12.01
C TYR A 81 -7.25 -19.90 13.40
N SER A 82 -8.16 -20.04 14.35
CA SER A 82 -7.95 -20.95 15.48
C SER A 82 -7.87 -22.37 14.91
N GLY A 83 -6.79 -23.07 15.21
CA GLY A 83 -6.65 -24.49 14.91
C GLY A 83 -7.88 -25.27 15.38
N LEU A 84 -8.27 -26.27 14.59
CA LEU A 84 -9.36 -27.23 14.81
C LEU A 84 -9.89 -27.33 16.25
N GLN A 85 -11.18 -27.03 16.44
CA GLN A 85 -12.05 -27.84 17.29
C GLN A 85 -13.32 -28.22 16.53
N SER A 86 -13.35 -29.51 16.17
CA SER A 86 -14.47 -30.40 15.84
C SER A 86 -15.92 -29.86 15.93
N GLY A 87 -16.70 -30.08 14.86
CA GLY A 87 -18.12 -30.44 14.96
C GLY A 87 -19.10 -29.64 14.08
N MET A 88 -19.56 -30.29 13.00
CA MET A 88 -20.84 -30.15 12.27
C MET A 88 -21.48 -28.77 12.03
N GLY A 89 -21.87 -28.53 10.77
CA GLY A 89 -23.06 -27.72 10.45
C GLY A 89 -22.84 -26.66 9.39
N MET A 90 -23.30 -26.96 8.18
CA MET A 90 -23.35 -26.11 7.00
C MET A 90 -24.33 -24.93 7.20
N ASP A 91 -24.00 -23.74 6.70
CA ASP A 91 -24.95 -22.89 5.95
C ASP A 91 -24.23 -21.74 5.21
N TYR A 92 -24.59 -21.63 3.93
CA TYR A 92 -24.02 -20.74 2.91
C TYR A 92 -24.67 -19.35 2.96
N ALA A 93 -23.87 -18.29 3.09
CA ALA A 93 -24.06 -17.00 2.40
C ALA A 93 -23.00 -15.97 2.84
N VAL A 94 -21.89 -15.82 2.10
CA VAL A 94 -21.05 -14.60 2.18
C VAL A 94 -20.42 -14.30 0.81
N SER A 95 -20.51 -13.03 0.44
CA SER A 95 -20.13 -12.34 -0.79
C SER A 95 -18.77 -12.74 -1.40
N GLU A 96 -18.76 -12.77 -2.74
CA GLU A 96 -17.63 -13.09 -3.63
C GLU A 96 -16.38 -12.21 -3.40
N ASP A 97 -15.22 -12.88 -3.42
CA ASP A 97 -13.93 -12.39 -3.91
C ASP A 97 -13.39 -11.08 -3.31
N ILE A 98 -12.99 -11.11 -2.04
CA ILE A 98 -12.04 -10.14 -1.49
C ILE A 98 -10.84 -10.93 -0.97
N GLY A 99 -9.76 -10.95 -1.76
CA GLY A 99 -8.44 -11.43 -1.37
C GLY A 99 -7.81 -10.51 -0.31
N SER A 100 -8.40 -10.47 0.89
CA SER A 100 -7.89 -9.78 2.07
C SER A 100 -6.81 -10.62 2.76
N PHE A 101 -5.80 -9.89 3.21
CA PHE A 101 -4.46 -10.32 3.57
C PHE A 101 -4.36 -10.80 5.02
N LYS A 102 -3.14 -11.14 5.43
CA LYS A 102 -2.82 -11.45 6.83
C LYS A 102 -3.33 -10.29 7.70
N VAL A 103 -4.02 -10.67 8.75
CA VAL A 103 -4.92 -9.81 9.49
C VAL A 103 -4.13 -9.09 10.56
N GLN A 104 -4.15 -7.76 10.51
CA GLN A 104 -3.76 -6.93 11.64
C GLN A 104 -4.97 -6.81 12.55
N ASP A 105 -4.83 -7.31 13.78
CA ASP A 105 -5.83 -7.19 14.83
C ASP A 105 -6.13 -5.72 15.11
N ILE A 106 -7.24 -5.25 14.55
CA ILE A 106 -7.94 -4.04 14.97
C ILE A 106 -9.33 -4.50 15.37
N GLY A 107 -9.90 -3.97 16.45
CA GLY A 107 -11.25 -4.36 16.91
C GLY A 107 -12.31 -4.19 15.81
N GLU A 108 -13.52 -4.73 16.03
CA GLU A 108 -14.69 -4.60 15.14
C GLU A 108 -14.90 -3.15 14.65
N GLY A 109 -14.31 -2.81 13.49
CA GLY A 109 -14.40 -1.51 12.85
C GLY A 109 -14.43 -1.69 11.34
N ASN A 110 -15.63 -1.71 10.77
CA ASN A 110 -15.86 -1.98 9.36
C ASN A 110 -15.55 -0.72 8.51
N VAL A 111 -14.29 -0.27 8.46
CA VAL A 111 -13.89 0.92 7.69
C VAL A 111 -14.03 0.62 6.20
N THR A 112 -15.10 1.13 5.61
CA THR A 112 -15.37 1.01 4.16
C THR A 112 -14.85 2.24 3.44
N ILE A 113 -13.86 2.05 2.58
CA ILE A 113 -13.25 3.10 1.77
C ILE A 113 -13.93 3.14 0.42
N ARG A 114 -14.23 4.35 -0.06
CA ARG A 114 -14.80 4.57 -1.39
C ARG A 114 -13.74 5.14 -2.32
N LEU A 115 -13.78 4.69 -3.58
CA LEU A 115 -12.91 5.16 -4.63
C LEU A 115 -13.70 5.98 -5.65
N TYR A 116 -13.26 7.20 -5.93
CA TYR A 116 -13.87 8.05 -6.96
C TYR A 116 -12.84 8.44 -8.01
N GLU A 117 -13.28 8.56 -9.26
CA GLU A 117 -12.49 9.22 -10.29
C GLU A 117 -12.42 10.72 -10.02
N GLY A 118 -11.40 11.38 -10.56
CA GLY A 118 -11.31 12.82 -10.50
C GLY A 118 -10.25 13.42 -11.39
N ARG A 119 -10.15 14.75 -11.35
CA ARG A 119 -9.08 15.51 -11.98
C ARG A 119 -8.69 16.71 -11.13
N VAL A 120 -7.44 17.15 -11.30
CA VAL A 120 -7.01 18.46 -10.79
C VAL A 120 -7.62 19.56 -11.65
N ALA A 121 -8.40 20.45 -11.05
CA ALA A 121 -9.14 21.50 -11.74
C ALA A 121 -8.31 22.77 -11.98
N GLN A 122 -7.35 23.05 -11.08
CA GLN A 122 -6.63 24.32 -11.02
C GLN A 122 -5.12 24.13 -10.74
N GLY A 123 -4.33 25.17 -11.03
CA GLY A 123 -2.89 25.19 -10.77
C GLY A 123 -2.02 24.44 -11.79
N PRO A 124 -0.71 24.27 -11.50
CA PRO A 124 0.26 23.73 -12.46
C PRO A 124 -0.01 22.28 -12.91
N ARG A 125 -0.80 21.54 -12.15
CA ARG A 125 -1.17 20.14 -12.42
C ARG A 125 -2.57 20.00 -13.04
N LYS A 126 -3.19 21.09 -13.51
CA LYS A 126 -4.53 21.09 -14.11
C LYS A 126 -4.66 19.99 -15.19
N GLY A 127 -5.77 19.27 -15.15
CA GLY A 127 -6.08 18.15 -16.05
C GLY A 127 -5.47 16.81 -15.65
N THR A 128 -4.60 16.77 -14.63
CA THR A 128 -4.05 15.50 -14.11
C THR A 128 -5.18 14.64 -13.56
N ARG A 129 -5.28 13.39 -14.03
CA ARG A 129 -6.24 12.42 -13.53
C ARG A 129 -5.87 11.96 -12.13
N VAL A 130 -6.88 11.81 -11.28
CA VAL A 130 -6.71 11.35 -9.91
C VAL A 130 -7.72 10.26 -9.56
N ILE A 131 -7.34 9.40 -8.63
CA ILE A 131 -8.23 8.52 -7.90
C ILE A 131 -8.33 9.06 -6.49
N PHE A 132 -9.54 9.39 -6.05
CA PHE A 132 -9.81 9.74 -4.67
C PHE A 132 -10.02 8.48 -3.86
N LYS A 133 -9.29 8.36 -2.76
CA LYS A 133 -9.54 7.40 -1.70
C LYS A 133 -10.23 8.14 -0.55
N VAL A 134 -11.47 7.76 -0.28
CA VAL A 134 -12.35 8.46 0.65
C VAL A 134 -12.57 7.61 1.88
N TYR A 135 -12.01 8.08 2.99
CA TYR A 135 -12.22 7.50 4.30
C TYR A 135 -13.47 8.11 4.93
N PRO A 136 -14.35 7.29 5.53
CA PRO A 136 -15.52 7.79 6.24
C PRO A 136 -15.08 8.63 7.44
N GLY A 137 -15.79 9.73 7.70
CA GLY A 137 -15.49 10.54 8.89
C GLY A 137 -15.81 9.80 10.19
N LYS A 138 -15.27 10.30 11.30
CA LYS A 138 -15.36 9.68 12.64
C LYS A 138 -16.74 9.19 13.07
N GLN A 139 -17.81 9.86 12.64
CA GLN A 139 -19.19 9.48 12.97
C GLN A 139 -19.61 8.14 12.36
N VAL A 140 -19.05 7.77 11.21
CA VAL A 140 -19.38 6.54 10.47
C VAL A 140 -18.23 5.53 10.56
N GLY A 141 -16.99 6.00 10.42
CA GLY A 141 -15.79 5.15 10.39
C GLY A 141 -15.10 4.94 11.73
N GLY A 142 -15.61 5.56 12.81
CA GLY A 142 -14.93 5.58 14.10
C GLY A 142 -13.59 6.32 14.06
N SER A 143 -12.83 6.26 15.16
CA SER A 143 -11.48 6.84 15.22
C SER A 143 -10.48 6.11 14.31
N GLU A 144 -10.78 4.88 13.91
CA GLU A 144 -9.91 4.06 13.07
C GLU A 144 -9.79 4.63 11.66
N ALA A 145 -10.90 5.03 11.04
CA ALA A 145 -10.87 5.61 9.70
C ALA A 145 -9.99 6.88 9.63
N ASP A 146 -10.10 7.75 10.63
CA ASP A 146 -9.26 8.96 10.72
C ASP A 146 -7.78 8.59 10.92
N MET A 147 -7.47 7.62 11.79
CA MET A 147 -6.10 7.15 12.00
C MET A 147 -5.50 6.57 10.71
N MET A 148 -6.28 5.78 9.97
CA MET A 148 -5.84 5.16 8.71
C MET A 148 -5.60 6.20 7.61
N ALA A 149 -6.51 7.18 7.47
CA ALA A 149 -6.34 8.29 6.54
C ALA A 149 -5.10 9.14 6.87
N ALA A 150 -4.95 9.50 8.15
CA ALA A 150 -3.80 10.27 8.61
C ALA A 150 -2.49 9.49 8.44
N ASN A 151 -2.48 8.19 8.72
CA ASN A 151 -1.30 7.36 8.55
C ASN A 151 -0.90 7.22 7.08
N GLU A 152 -1.86 6.99 6.17
CA GLU A 152 -1.58 6.93 4.74
C GLU A 152 -1.06 8.27 4.20
N LEU A 153 -1.68 9.39 4.59
CA LEU A 153 -1.22 10.74 4.25
C LEU A 153 0.23 10.96 4.72
N ASN A 154 0.54 10.62 5.98
CA ASN A 154 1.87 10.79 6.57
C ASN A 154 2.91 9.89 5.91
N ALA A 155 2.57 8.64 5.60
CA ALA A 155 3.44 7.70 4.91
C ALA A 155 3.84 8.27 3.54
N HIS A 156 2.87 8.68 2.71
CA HIS A 156 3.15 9.30 1.42
C HIS A 156 3.89 10.62 1.55
N ALA A 157 3.53 11.49 2.50
CA ALA A 157 4.24 12.75 2.72
C ALA A 157 5.71 12.53 3.05
N SER A 158 6.03 11.52 3.86
CA SER A 158 7.42 11.16 4.19
C SER A 158 8.19 10.61 2.99
N LEU A 159 7.61 9.65 2.26
CA LEU A 159 8.23 9.02 1.09
C LEU A 159 8.39 9.98 -0.11
N GLN A 160 7.63 11.08 -0.14
CA GLN A 160 7.65 12.09 -1.20
C GLN A 160 8.35 13.39 -0.79
N SER A 161 8.99 13.43 0.37
CA SER A 161 9.61 14.63 0.93
C SER A 161 10.85 15.10 0.14
N SER A 162 11.53 14.19 -0.58
CA SER A 162 12.69 14.49 -1.41
C SER A 162 12.34 14.50 -2.90
N PRO A 163 12.36 15.66 -3.60
CA PRO A 163 12.06 15.74 -5.02
C PRO A 163 13.07 15.05 -5.93
N LYS A 164 14.31 14.83 -5.44
CA LYS A 164 15.40 14.23 -6.20
C LYS A 164 15.39 12.70 -6.21
N ASP A 165 14.59 12.09 -5.34
CA ASP A 165 14.61 10.65 -5.08
C ASP A 165 13.22 10.01 -5.15
N PHE A 166 12.31 10.60 -5.93
CA PHE A 166 10.94 10.07 -6.02
C PHE A 166 10.93 8.69 -6.70
N CYS A 167 10.67 7.64 -5.94
CA CYS A 167 10.53 6.29 -6.45
C CYS A 167 9.27 6.14 -7.31
N LYS A 168 9.45 5.92 -8.62
CA LYS A 168 8.35 5.67 -9.57
C LYS A 168 7.51 4.43 -9.25
N HIS A 169 7.99 3.56 -8.36
CA HIS A 169 7.32 2.34 -7.93
C HIS A 169 6.48 2.52 -6.66
N ILE A 170 6.26 3.76 -6.21
CA ILE A 170 5.29 4.12 -5.17
C ILE A 170 4.21 5.02 -5.79
N GLN A 171 2.94 4.80 -5.45
CA GLN A 171 1.83 5.63 -5.91
C GLN A 171 2.01 7.08 -5.44
N THR A 172 1.76 8.05 -6.33
CA THR A 172 1.94 9.48 -6.01
C THR A 172 0.69 10.06 -5.35
N LEU A 173 0.81 10.56 -4.12
CA LEU A 173 -0.17 11.43 -3.49
C LEU A 173 0.00 12.86 -4.01
N LEU A 174 -1.07 13.44 -4.55
CA LEU A 174 -1.09 14.81 -5.08
C LEU A 174 -1.67 15.81 -4.09
N GLY A 175 -2.50 15.36 -3.16
CA GLY A 175 -3.19 16.21 -2.21
C GLY A 175 -4.18 15.45 -1.35
N GLY A 176 -4.84 16.17 -0.46
CA GLY A 176 -5.93 15.64 0.34
C GLY A 176 -6.65 16.74 1.11
N PHE A 177 -7.93 16.52 1.41
CA PHE A 177 -8.77 17.48 2.11
C PHE A 177 -9.82 16.78 2.97
N GLU A 178 -10.33 17.50 3.96
CA GLU A 178 -11.43 17.07 4.81
C GLU A 178 -12.72 17.80 4.38
N THR A 179 -13.84 17.07 4.32
CA THR A 179 -15.15 17.66 4.05
C THR A 179 -15.84 18.13 5.33
N LYS A 180 -16.91 18.91 5.20
CA LYS A 180 -17.73 19.33 6.35
C LYS A 180 -18.36 18.16 7.12
N THR A 181 -18.47 16.98 6.49
CA THR A 181 -18.96 15.75 7.13
C THR A 181 -17.85 14.97 7.85
N GLY A 182 -16.62 15.47 7.83
CA GLY A 182 -15.44 14.85 8.45
C GLY A 182 -14.80 13.75 7.61
N GLU A 183 -15.25 13.53 6.37
CA GLU A 183 -14.63 12.54 5.48
C GLU A 183 -13.25 13.01 5.05
N GLN A 184 -12.28 12.10 5.04
CA GLN A 184 -10.92 12.38 4.60
C GLN A 184 -10.75 11.90 3.16
N TRP A 185 -10.46 12.84 2.25
CA TRP A 185 -10.31 12.59 0.82
C TRP A 185 -8.84 12.69 0.44
N LEU A 186 -8.23 11.57 0.05
CA LEU A 186 -6.84 11.54 -0.42
C LEU A 186 -6.80 11.40 -1.94
N ALA A 187 -6.10 12.30 -2.62
CA ALA A 187 -6.05 12.40 -4.08
C ALA A 187 -4.75 11.79 -4.62
N PHE A 188 -4.84 10.59 -5.19
CA PHE A 188 -3.70 9.89 -5.79
C PHE A 188 -3.66 10.11 -7.30
N ARG A 189 -2.47 10.22 -7.88
CA ARG A 189 -2.31 10.26 -9.33
C ARG A 189 -2.81 8.95 -9.94
N ASP A 190 -3.69 9.06 -10.94
CA ASP A 190 -4.15 7.91 -11.72
C ASP A 190 -3.08 7.53 -12.76
N ASN A 191 -2.29 6.51 -12.44
CA ASN A 191 -1.27 5.94 -13.32
C ASN A 191 -1.67 4.56 -13.88
N GLY A 192 -2.86 4.07 -13.54
CA GLY A 192 -3.26 2.70 -13.84
C GLY A 192 -4.50 2.30 -13.06
N LYS A 193 -5.38 1.55 -13.73
CA LYS A 193 -6.66 1.08 -13.18
C LYS A 193 -6.65 -0.39 -12.77
N TYR A 194 -5.60 -1.12 -13.14
CA TYR A 194 -5.48 -2.56 -12.87
C TYR A 194 -4.59 -2.78 -11.67
N SER A 195 -4.85 -3.83 -10.92
CA SER A 195 -3.97 -4.38 -9.90
C SER A 195 -3.25 -5.63 -10.41
N ALA A 196 -2.25 -6.10 -9.66
CA ALA A 196 -1.65 -7.41 -9.91
C ALA A 196 -2.67 -8.55 -9.74
N ALA A 197 -3.68 -8.40 -8.88
CA ALA A 197 -4.79 -9.33 -8.79
C ALA A 197 -5.63 -9.36 -10.08
N ASP A 198 -5.95 -8.21 -10.65
CA ASP A 198 -6.68 -8.12 -11.92
C ASP A 198 -5.90 -8.77 -13.06
N TYR A 199 -4.58 -8.51 -13.12
CA TYR A 199 -3.70 -9.15 -14.09
C TYR A 199 -3.74 -10.69 -13.98
N ALA A 200 -3.58 -11.21 -12.77
CA ALA A 200 -3.57 -12.65 -12.53
C ALA A 200 -4.92 -13.29 -12.91
N LYS A 201 -6.04 -12.66 -12.54
CA LYS A 201 -7.39 -13.10 -12.93
C LYS A 201 -7.59 -13.11 -14.45
N ILE A 202 -7.27 -11.99 -15.12
CA ILE A 202 -7.38 -11.88 -16.60
C ILE A 202 -6.54 -12.97 -17.27
N THR A 203 -5.37 -13.28 -16.73
CA THR A 203 -4.42 -14.21 -17.33
C THR A 203 -4.82 -15.67 -17.10
N SER A 204 -5.26 -16.04 -15.91
CA SER A 204 -5.74 -17.39 -15.60
C SER A 204 -7.04 -17.73 -16.34
N GLU A 205 -7.94 -16.75 -16.51
CA GLU A 205 -9.15 -16.88 -17.33
C GLU A 205 -8.81 -17.07 -18.82
N LYS A 206 -7.78 -16.36 -19.33
CA LYS A 206 -7.29 -16.58 -20.70
C LYS A 206 -6.76 -18.00 -20.87
N MET A 207 -6.03 -18.54 -19.89
CA MET A 207 -5.56 -19.93 -19.94
C MET A 207 -6.71 -20.92 -19.98
N ALA A 208 -7.74 -20.73 -19.15
CA ALA A 208 -8.93 -21.58 -19.15
C ALA A 208 -9.63 -21.58 -20.52
N LYS A 209 -9.75 -20.41 -21.17
CA LYS A 209 -10.35 -20.27 -22.51
C LYS A 209 -9.53 -20.91 -23.63
N VAL A 210 -8.20 -20.95 -23.51
CA VAL A 210 -7.34 -21.66 -24.47
C VAL A 210 -7.60 -23.16 -24.40
N VAL A 211 -7.69 -23.71 -23.18
CA VAL A 211 -7.93 -25.14 -22.96
C VAL A 211 -9.35 -25.55 -23.36
N ALA A 212 -10.35 -24.73 -23.04
CA ALA A 212 -11.74 -24.97 -23.44
C ALA A 212 -11.97 -24.88 -24.96
N GLY A 213 -11.10 -24.15 -25.69
CA GLY A 213 -11.18 -23.99 -27.14
C GLY A 213 -10.67 -25.19 -27.96
N GLY A 214 -10.15 -26.24 -27.31
CA GLY A 214 -9.61 -27.44 -27.95
C GLY A 214 -8.39 -27.20 -28.85
N GLU A 215 -8.02 -28.23 -29.63
CA GLU A 215 -6.88 -28.21 -30.56
C GLU A 215 -6.96 -27.10 -31.63
N GLN A 216 -8.15 -26.55 -31.90
CA GLN A 216 -8.38 -25.55 -32.95
C GLN A 216 -7.73 -24.17 -32.69
N ARG A 217 -7.34 -23.85 -31.45
CA ARG A 217 -6.52 -22.66 -31.12
C ARG A 217 -5.05 -22.96 -30.80
N MET A 218 -4.70 -24.23 -30.65
CA MET A 218 -3.34 -24.69 -30.28
C MET A 218 -2.48 -25.09 -31.49
N TRP A 219 -2.92 -24.76 -32.71
CA TRP A 219 -2.27 -25.22 -33.95
C TRP A 219 -0.85 -24.64 -34.16
N ASN A 220 -0.45 -23.61 -33.41
CA ASN A 220 0.87 -22.99 -33.50
C ASN A 220 1.66 -23.05 -32.18
N PRO A 221 2.50 -24.09 -31.98
CA PRO A 221 3.38 -24.21 -30.81
C PRO A 221 4.29 -22.99 -30.59
N PHE A 222 4.71 -22.31 -31.67
CA PHE A 222 5.55 -21.11 -31.57
C PHE A 222 4.82 -19.94 -30.92
N GLU A 223 3.50 -19.80 -31.12
CA GLU A 223 2.70 -18.75 -30.48
C GLU A 223 2.50 -19.03 -28.98
N GLN A 224 2.38 -20.29 -28.59
CA GLN A 224 2.26 -20.70 -27.19
C GLN A 224 3.55 -20.42 -26.43
N ASP A 225 4.70 -20.84 -26.96
CA ASP A 225 6.01 -20.59 -26.36
C ASP A 225 6.28 -19.09 -26.23
N GLN A 226 5.96 -18.30 -27.26
CA GLN A 226 6.09 -16.85 -27.21
C GLN A 226 5.16 -16.21 -26.17
N THR A 227 3.95 -16.73 -26.00
CA THR A 227 3.00 -16.25 -24.98
C THR A 227 3.54 -16.52 -23.58
N ILE A 228 4.01 -17.74 -23.32
CA ILE A 228 4.60 -18.10 -22.02
C ILE A 228 5.87 -17.27 -21.75
N LYS A 229 6.75 -17.07 -22.75
CA LYS A 229 7.92 -16.20 -22.60
C LYS A 229 7.55 -14.77 -22.24
N ARG A 230 6.56 -14.17 -22.93
CA ARG A 230 6.06 -12.82 -22.62
C ARG A 230 5.47 -12.74 -21.23
N ARG A 231 4.73 -13.76 -20.80
CA ARG A 231 4.18 -13.85 -19.45
C ARG A 231 5.27 -13.88 -18.39
N ARG A 232 6.28 -14.73 -18.56
CA ARG A 232 7.45 -14.81 -17.66
C ARG A 232 8.13 -13.45 -17.53
N TYR A 233 8.39 -12.80 -18.67
CA TYR A 233 8.99 -11.47 -18.69
C TYR A 233 8.12 -10.42 -17.99
N PHE A 234 6.79 -10.43 -18.22
CA PHE A 234 5.86 -9.53 -17.56
C PHE A 234 5.82 -9.74 -16.05
N VAL A 235 5.72 -10.98 -15.58
CA VAL A 235 5.69 -11.33 -14.15
C VAL A 235 6.99 -10.93 -13.45
N ILE A 236 8.16 -11.20 -14.05
CA ILE A 236 9.44 -10.77 -13.47
C ILE A 236 9.54 -9.25 -13.41
N ARG A 237 9.13 -8.54 -14.48
CA ARG A 237 9.08 -7.07 -14.49
C ARG A 237 8.13 -6.51 -13.41
N LEU A 238 7.00 -7.18 -13.19
CA LEU A 238 6.03 -6.81 -12.16
C LEU A 238 6.66 -6.96 -10.77
N LEU A 239 7.15 -8.14 -10.45
CA LEU A 239 7.74 -8.46 -9.16
C LEU A 239 8.94 -7.57 -8.85
N HIS A 240 9.85 -7.39 -9.81
CA HIS A 240 11.02 -6.54 -9.67
C HIS A 240 10.63 -5.07 -9.42
N GLY A 241 9.59 -4.55 -10.08
CA GLY A 241 9.08 -3.21 -9.81
C GLY A 241 8.48 -3.06 -8.41
N ALA A 242 7.70 -4.04 -7.96
CA ALA A 242 7.15 -4.07 -6.60
C ALA A 242 8.27 -4.11 -5.55
N MET A 243 9.30 -4.95 -5.75
CA MET A 243 10.43 -5.05 -4.84
C MET A 243 11.30 -3.78 -4.81
N ARG A 244 11.44 -3.06 -5.94
CA ARG A 244 12.08 -1.74 -5.95
C ARG A 244 11.30 -0.70 -5.16
N GLY A 245 9.98 -0.75 -5.21
CA GLY A 245 9.13 0.09 -4.34
C GLY A 245 9.38 -0.23 -2.86
N LEU A 246 9.40 -1.52 -2.52
CA LEU A 246 9.60 -1.97 -1.14
C LEU A 246 10.99 -1.63 -0.60
N ALA A 247 12.04 -1.83 -1.41
CA ALA A 247 13.41 -1.43 -1.06
C ALA A 247 13.50 0.06 -0.76
N TYR A 248 12.91 0.90 -1.62
CA TYR A 248 12.84 2.34 -1.37
C TYR A 248 12.12 2.68 -0.06
N MET A 249 11.03 2.00 0.28
CA MET A 249 10.36 2.21 1.57
C MET A 249 11.28 1.84 2.74
N HIS A 250 11.93 0.68 2.68
CA HIS A 250 12.84 0.20 3.73
C HIS A 250 14.05 1.13 3.93
N ASP A 251 14.60 1.67 2.84
CA ASP A 251 15.70 2.65 2.86
C ASP A 251 15.26 4.01 3.44
N ASN A 252 13.96 4.31 3.41
CA ASN A 252 13.36 5.49 4.00
C ASN A 252 12.66 5.22 5.34
N ASP A 253 13.08 4.16 6.05
CA ASP A 253 12.56 3.76 7.37
C ASP A 253 11.04 3.59 7.41
N ARG A 254 10.46 3.05 6.34
CA ARG A 254 9.03 2.76 6.23
C ARG A 254 8.78 1.30 5.89
N LEU A 255 7.82 0.69 6.56
CA LEU A 255 7.26 -0.62 6.22
C LEU A 255 5.94 -0.47 5.45
N HIS A 256 5.60 -1.47 4.65
CA HIS A 256 4.32 -1.53 3.94
C HIS A 256 3.21 -2.19 4.76
N GLN A 257 3.46 -3.37 5.34
CA GLN A 257 2.59 -4.07 6.30
C GLN A 257 1.20 -4.52 5.80
N SER A 258 0.99 -4.50 4.49
CA SER A 258 -0.26 -4.87 3.85
C SER A 258 -0.01 -5.33 2.40
N LEU A 259 1.17 -5.89 2.15
CA LEU A 259 1.65 -6.15 0.80
C LEU A 259 0.94 -7.36 0.20
N GLY A 260 0.54 -7.21 -1.07
CA GLY A 260 -0.37 -8.14 -1.70
C GLY A 260 -0.76 -7.83 -3.14
N PRO A 261 -1.39 -8.76 -3.87
CA PRO A 261 -1.75 -8.54 -5.28
C PRO A 261 -2.62 -7.31 -5.54
N ALA A 262 -3.51 -6.96 -4.60
CA ALA A 262 -4.35 -5.76 -4.72
C ALA A 262 -3.60 -4.45 -4.39
N SER A 263 -2.49 -4.52 -3.65
CA SER A 263 -1.66 -3.36 -3.26
C SER A 263 -0.65 -2.92 -4.35
N VAL A 264 -0.60 -3.63 -5.48
CA VAL A 264 0.28 -3.29 -6.61
C VAL A 264 -0.55 -2.83 -7.80
N VAL A 265 -0.47 -1.55 -8.14
CA VAL A 265 -1.14 -0.94 -9.30
C VAL A 265 -0.29 -1.10 -10.55
N LEU A 266 -0.94 -1.39 -11.67
CA LEU A 266 -0.34 -1.59 -12.99
C LEU A 266 -0.92 -0.61 -14.00
N ASN A 267 -0.03 0.04 -14.75
CA ASN A 267 -0.38 0.90 -15.88
C ASN A 267 -0.86 0.11 -17.12
N THR A 268 -0.51 -1.17 -17.22
CA THR A 268 -0.95 -2.08 -18.29
C THR A 268 -1.01 -3.52 -17.77
N VAL A 269 -1.90 -4.33 -18.36
CA VAL A 269 -1.99 -5.79 -18.16
C VAL A 269 -1.66 -6.55 -19.45
N VAL A 270 -1.15 -5.84 -20.45
CA VAL A 270 -0.85 -6.39 -21.77
C VAL A 270 0.60 -6.87 -21.78
N GLU A 271 0.80 -8.18 -21.80
CA GLU A 271 2.12 -8.82 -21.66
C GLU A 271 3.15 -8.36 -22.72
N LYS A 272 2.70 -8.00 -23.93
CA LYS A 272 3.58 -7.48 -25.00
C LYS A 272 4.17 -6.10 -24.67
N ASP A 273 3.52 -5.34 -23.80
CA ASP A 273 3.92 -3.98 -23.40
C ASP A 273 4.70 -3.99 -22.08
N ALA A 274 5.18 -5.16 -21.62
CA ALA A 274 5.94 -5.34 -20.38
C ALA A 274 7.15 -4.40 -20.26
N ALA A 275 7.76 -3.99 -21.38
CA ALA A 275 8.84 -3.02 -21.39
C ALA A 275 8.45 -1.67 -20.76
N TYR A 276 7.18 -1.28 -20.89
CA TYR A 276 6.58 -0.06 -20.36
C TYR A 276 5.84 -0.27 -19.04
N LEU A 277 5.85 -1.49 -18.49
CA LEU A 277 5.23 -1.78 -17.20
C LEU A 277 5.97 -1.03 -16.08
N VAL A 278 5.20 -0.27 -15.30
CA VAL A 278 5.64 0.41 -14.08
C VAL A 278 4.69 0.01 -12.95
N PRO A 279 5.03 -1.05 -12.20
CA PRO A 279 4.28 -1.46 -11.01
C PRO A 279 4.45 -0.41 -9.91
N GLN A 280 3.39 -0.08 -9.19
CA GLN A 280 3.42 0.88 -8.09
C GLN A 280 2.75 0.32 -6.84
N LEU A 281 3.44 0.38 -5.70
CA LEU A 281 2.85 0.05 -4.40
C LEU A 281 1.88 1.15 -3.95
N ARG A 282 0.78 0.75 -3.32
CA ARG A 282 -0.27 1.61 -2.77
C ARG A 282 -0.79 1.04 -1.44
N ASP A 283 -1.81 1.68 -0.87
CA ASP A 283 -2.49 1.24 0.36
C ASP A 283 -1.60 1.30 1.61
N LEU A 284 -0.99 2.47 1.82
CA LEU A 284 -0.06 2.73 2.94
C LEU A 284 -0.76 3.08 4.26
N ALA A 285 -2.05 2.75 4.40
CA ALA A 285 -2.84 2.99 5.60
C ALA A 285 -2.28 2.29 6.85
N PHE A 286 -1.60 1.16 6.68
CA PHE A 286 -0.95 0.40 7.74
C PHE A 286 0.57 0.56 7.75
N SER A 287 1.11 1.49 6.96
CA SER A 287 2.55 1.72 6.91
C SER A 287 3.08 2.12 8.29
N VAL A 288 4.25 1.59 8.65
CA VAL A 288 4.87 1.82 9.96
C VAL A 288 6.19 2.54 9.79
N ASP A 289 6.42 3.58 10.60
CA ASP A 289 7.70 4.26 10.73
C ASP A 289 8.62 3.45 11.65
N ILE A 290 9.80 3.08 11.16
CA ILE A 290 10.76 2.24 11.89
C ILE A 290 12.05 2.98 12.25
N ARG A 291 12.03 4.33 12.24
CA ARG A 291 13.11 5.12 12.85
C ARG A 291 13.23 4.75 14.32
N TYR A 292 14.45 4.66 14.84
CA TYR A 292 14.69 4.26 16.23
C TYR A 292 13.89 5.08 17.24
N SER A 293 13.76 6.39 17.03
CA SER A 293 12.97 7.28 17.88
C SER A 293 11.48 6.94 17.91
N GLN A 294 10.93 6.28 16.88
CA GLN A 294 9.53 5.85 16.82
C GLN A 294 9.33 4.45 17.40
N LEU A 295 10.38 3.63 17.48
CA LEU A 295 10.33 2.28 18.04
C LEU A 295 10.39 2.28 19.57
N GLU A 296 10.98 3.31 20.16
CA GLU A 296 11.01 3.56 21.61
C GLU A 296 9.65 4.06 22.14
N ASP A 297 8.86 4.70 21.29
CA ASP A 297 7.52 5.16 21.61
C ASP A 297 6.53 3.99 21.75
N ARG A 298 5.41 4.25 22.45
CA ARG A 298 4.35 3.25 22.57
C ARG A 298 3.81 2.90 21.18
N PRO A 299 3.59 1.61 20.88
CA PRO A 299 3.09 1.20 19.58
C PRO A 299 1.72 1.85 19.28
N ASN A 300 1.55 2.33 18.05
CA ASN A 300 0.23 2.72 17.55
C ASN A 300 -0.64 1.46 17.39
N ILE A 301 -1.96 1.59 17.61
CA ILE A 301 -2.98 0.55 17.46
C ILE A 301 -2.84 -0.16 16.10
N LEU A 302 -2.62 0.59 15.02
CA LEU A 302 -2.42 0.03 13.67
C LEU A 302 -1.21 -0.90 13.56
N SER A 303 -0.21 -0.76 14.44
CA SER A 303 1.04 -1.53 14.43
C SER A 303 1.12 -2.57 15.55
N GLU A 304 0.13 -2.65 16.42
CA GLU A 304 0.14 -3.52 17.60
C GLU A 304 0.32 -4.99 17.21
N GLY A 305 -0.42 -5.43 16.19
CA GLY A 305 -0.32 -6.80 15.67
C GLY A 305 1.09 -7.15 15.19
N LEU A 306 1.78 -6.23 14.50
CA LEU A 306 3.17 -6.41 14.07
C LEU A 306 4.10 -6.61 15.27
N TRP A 307 4.02 -5.71 16.26
CA TRP A 307 4.94 -5.74 17.39
C TRP A 307 4.68 -6.87 18.37
N ARG A 308 3.43 -7.34 18.45
CA ARG A 308 3.10 -8.60 19.13
C ARG A 308 3.78 -9.78 18.45
N ARG A 309 3.74 -9.88 17.11
CA ARG A 309 4.47 -10.94 16.37
C ARG A 309 5.98 -10.83 16.58
N ALA A 310 6.52 -9.61 16.56
CA ALA A 310 7.95 -9.37 16.84
C ALA A 310 8.34 -9.91 18.22
N SER A 311 7.54 -9.59 19.24
CA SER A 311 7.77 -10.06 20.62
C SER A 311 7.73 -11.58 20.74
N VAL A 312 6.76 -12.24 20.08
CA VAL A 312 6.66 -13.72 20.03
C VAL A 312 7.87 -14.33 19.32
N ALA A 313 8.42 -13.67 18.31
CA ALA A 313 9.64 -14.09 17.62
C ALA A 313 10.94 -13.75 18.39
N GLY A 314 10.84 -13.20 19.60
CA GLY A 314 11.97 -12.83 20.44
C GLY A 314 12.68 -11.53 20.02
N ALA A 315 12.06 -10.70 19.17
CA ALA A 315 12.58 -9.39 18.79
C ALA A 315 12.14 -8.32 19.81
N SER A 316 13.00 -8.00 20.76
CA SER A 316 12.65 -7.18 21.94
C SER A 316 13.30 -5.81 21.96
N SER A 317 14.52 -5.70 21.43
CA SER A 317 15.23 -4.42 21.30
C SER A 317 14.73 -3.60 20.10
N PRO A 318 14.92 -2.27 20.07
CA PRO A 318 14.57 -1.45 18.90
C PRO A 318 15.24 -1.93 17.60
N LEU A 319 16.50 -2.37 17.68
CA LEU A 319 17.23 -2.95 16.55
C LEU A 319 16.56 -4.23 16.02
N GLU A 320 16.22 -5.15 16.91
CA GLU A 320 15.56 -6.40 16.52
C GLU A 320 14.15 -6.16 16.00
N ARG A 321 13.39 -5.22 16.59
CA ARG A 321 12.06 -4.83 16.10
C ARG A 321 12.15 -4.26 14.69
N ARG A 322 13.13 -3.38 14.42
CA ARG A 322 13.39 -2.85 13.07
C ARG A 322 13.68 -3.99 12.09
N ALA A 323 14.59 -4.90 12.44
CA ALA A 323 14.94 -6.05 11.60
C ALA A 323 13.73 -6.99 11.37
N PHE A 324 12.95 -7.25 12.41
CA PHE A 324 11.74 -8.06 12.33
C PHE A 324 10.72 -7.45 11.39
N GLY A 325 10.43 -6.14 11.51
CA GLY A 325 9.46 -5.47 10.66
C GLY A 325 9.84 -5.51 9.17
N ILE A 326 11.11 -5.29 8.85
CA ILE A 326 11.64 -5.44 7.48
C ILE A 326 11.44 -6.88 7.00
N ALA A 327 11.81 -7.87 7.82
CA ALA A 327 11.68 -9.28 7.48
C ALA A 327 10.21 -9.74 7.37
N ASP A 328 9.28 -9.09 8.06
CA ASP A 328 7.84 -9.36 7.97
C ASP A 328 7.27 -8.87 6.64
N ASP A 329 7.64 -7.67 6.19
CA ASP A 329 7.33 -7.18 4.83
C ASP A 329 7.89 -8.13 3.74
N ILE A 330 9.11 -8.66 3.94
CA ILE A 330 9.73 -9.61 2.98
C ILE A 330 8.97 -10.93 2.92
N PHE A 331 8.42 -11.39 4.03
CA PHE A 331 7.56 -12.57 4.05
C PHE A 331 6.27 -12.33 3.24
N GLU A 332 5.64 -11.17 3.40
CA GLU A 332 4.47 -10.79 2.58
C GLU A 332 4.83 -10.66 1.09
N ALA A 333 6.00 -10.10 0.79
CA ALA A 333 6.53 -10.03 -0.56
C ALA A 333 6.78 -11.43 -1.15
N GLY A 334 7.21 -12.39 -0.34
CA GLY A 334 7.37 -13.79 -0.74
C GLY A 334 6.02 -14.42 -1.11
N LEU A 335 4.96 -14.12 -0.35
CA LEU A 335 3.61 -14.58 -0.70
C LEU A 335 3.06 -13.91 -1.97
N LEU A 336 3.36 -12.63 -2.19
CA LEU A 336 3.07 -11.95 -3.45
C LEU A 336 3.83 -12.59 -4.61
N PHE A 337 5.10 -12.94 -4.42
CA PHE A 337 5.89 -13.66 -5.42
C PHE A 337 5.25 -15.03 -5.72
N ALA A 338 4.94 -15.84 -4.71
CA ALA A 338 4.25 -17.12 -4.93
C ALA A 338 2.95 -16.92 -5.72
N TYR A 339 2.11 -15.95 -5.33
CA TYR A 339 0.87 -15.64 -6.04
C TYR A 339 1.10 -15.36 -7.53
N LEU A 340 2.09 -14.51 -7.84
CA LEU A 340 2.42 -14.15 -9.21
C LEU A 340 3.10 -15.27 -10.00
N ALA A 341 3.74 -16.21 -9.32
CA ALA A 341 4.35 -17.38 -9.95
C ALA A 341 3.33 -18.48 -10.27
N PHE A 342 2.26 -18.60 -9.49
CA PHE A 342 1.27 -19.65 -9.66
C PHE A 342 0.06 -19.21 -10.48
N ILE A 343 -0.64 -18.16 -10.07
CA ILE A 343 -1.97 -17.86 -10.62
C ILE A 343 -1.94 -17.49 -12.11
N PRO A 344 -1.02 -16.64 -12.60
CA PRO A 344 -0.92 -16.35 -14.03
C PRO A 344 -0.55 -17.56 -14.90
N PHE A 345 -0.04 -18.63 -14.31
CA PHE A 345 0.46 -19.83 -15.01
C PHE A 345 -0.45 -21.06 -14.85
N CYS A 346 -1.59 -20.95 -14.17
CA CYS A 346 -2.60 -22.00 -14.10
C CYS A 346 -3.95 -21.51 -14.63
N GLN A 347 -4.85 -22.46 -14.91
CA GLN A 347 -6.23 -22.14 -15.30
C GLN A 347 -7.00 -21.53 -14.11
N ALA A 348 -7.96 -20.65 -14.42
CA ALA A 348 -8.87 -20.13 -13.41
C ALA A 348 -9.58 -21.26 -12.65
N GLY A 349 -9.66 -21.14 -11.33
CA GLY A 349 -10.26 -22.15 -10.44
C GLY A 349 -9.31 -23.27 -9.99
N VAL A 350 -8.10 -23.38 -10.56
CA VAL A 350 -7.09 -24.35 -10.09
C VAL A 350 -6.43 -23.89 -8.79
N MET A 351 -6.08 -22.62 -8.72
CA MET A 351 -5.40 -22.01 -7.58
C MET A 351 -5.93 -20.59 -7.36
N ASP A 352 -6.25 -20.27 -6.11
CA ASP A 352 -6.56 -18.92 -5.63
C ASP A 352 -5.56 -18.50 -4.54
N SER A 353 -5.64 -17.25 -4.08
CA SER A 353 -4.74 -16.70 -3.06
C SER A 353 -4.77 -17.45 -1.73
N LEU A 354 -5.97 -17.86 -1.28
CA LEU A 354 -6.17 -18.55 -0.01
C LEU A 354 -5.72 -20.00 -0.10
N SER A 355 -6.04 -20.68 -1.19
CA SER A 355 -5.60 -22.05 -1.47
C SER A 355 -4.07 -22.13 -1.56
N LEU A 356 -3.42 -21.19 -2.26
CA LEU A 356 -1.96 -21.14 -2.34
C LEU A 356 -1.33 -20.91 -0.98
N ARG A 357 -1.86 -19.96 -0.20
CA ARG A 357 -1.36 -19.70 1.15
C ARG A 357 -1.52 -20.92 2.06
N ARG A 358 -2.68 -21.59 2.06
CA ARG A 358 -2.90 -22.81 2.85
C ARG A 358 -1.93 -23.92 2.43
N LEU A 359 -1.69 -24.08 1.14
CA LEU A 359 -0.75 -25.06 0.61
C LEU A 359 0.66 -24.82 1.20
N LEU A 360 1.15 -23.59 1.12
CA LEU A 360 2.49 -23.24 1.57
C LEU A 360 2.59 -23.18 3.10
N GLU A 361 1.73 -22.42 3.79
CA GLU A 361 1.82 -22.18 5.23
C GLU A 361 1.33 -23.37 6.07
N ASN A 362 0.29 -24.11 5.64
CA ASN A 362 -0.33 -25.14 6.47
C ASN A 362 0.03 -26.56 6.03
N THR A 363 -0.09 -26.87 4.73
CA THR A 363 0.13 -28.22 4.23
C THR A 363 1.61 -28.59 4.23
N PHE A 364 2.45 -27.76 3.59
CA PHE A 364 3.89 -28.00 3.55
C PHE A 364 4.65 -27.25 4.64
N GLN A 365 3.98 -26.40 5.39
CA GLN A 365 4.56 -25.64 6.48
C GLN A 365 5.87 -24.92 6.09
N LEU A 366 5.88 -24.34 4.89
CA LEU A 366 6.98 -23.59 4.28
C LEU A 366 8.19 -24.45 3.85
N ASP A 367 8.03 -25.77 3.74
CA ASP A 367 8.93 -26.65 2.99
C ASP A 367 8.63 -26.53 1.49
N LEU A 368 9.39 -25.67 0.81
CA LEU A 368 9.14 -25.42 -0.62
C LEU A 368 9.69 -26.52 -1.52
N GLN A 369 10.59 -27.37 -1.04
CA GLN A 369 11.07 -28.51 -1.81
C GLN A 369 9.95 -29.55 -1.92
N ALA A 370 9.29 -29.88 -0.80
CA ALA A 370 8.13 -30.75 -0.79
C ALA A 370 6.96 -30.15 -1.60
N ALA A 371 6.73 -28.84 -1.47
CA ALA A 371 5.71 -28.15 -2.27
C ALA A 371 6.00 -28.21 -3.78
N ARG A 372 7.27 -28.04 -4.18
CA ARG A 372 7.71 -28.16 -5.58
C ARG A 372 7.43 -29.56 -6.13
N GLU A 373 7.78 -30.61 -5.39
CA GLU A 373 7.54 -32.00 -5.81
C GLU A 373 6.05 -32.28 -5.99
N TYR A 374 5.22 -31.85 -5.03
CA TYR A 374 3.76 -31.95 -5.14
C TYR A 374 3.21 -31.21 -6.35
N CYS A 375 3.62 -29.96 -6.57
CA CYS A 375 3.16 -29.18 -7.72
C CYS A 375 3.68 -29.73 -9.06
N SER A 376 4.83 -30.41 -9.07
CA SER A 376 5.38 -31.06 -10.28
C SER A 376 4.56 -32.27 -10.70
N ALA A 377 3.86 -32.91 -9.76
CA ALA A 377 2.99 -34.05 -10.02
C ALA A 377 1.58 -33.65 -10.51
N ASP A 378 1.22 -32.36 -10.46
CA ASP A 378 -0.05 -31.85 -10.97
C ASP A 378 0.18 -31.11 -12.30
N ASP A 379 -0.24 -31.71 -13.41
CA ASP A 379 -0.10 -31.15 -14.77
C ASP A 379 -0.70 -29.73 -14.90
N ARG A 380 -1.66 -29.36 -14.04
CA ARG A 380 -2.29 -28.02 -14.06
C ARG A 380 -1.40 -26.94 -13.47
N LEU A 381 -0.36 -27.32 -12.72
CA LEU A 381 0.58 -26.42 -12.04
C LEU A 381 1.98 -26.43 -12.68
N ILE A 382 2.22 -27.30 -13.67
CA ILE A 382 3.56 -27.54 -14.22
C ILE A 382 4.21 -26.29 -14.83
N GLU A 383 3.42 -25.37 -15.42
CA GLU A 383 3.97 -24.13 -15.98
C GLU A 383 4.47 -23.15 -14.90
N ALA A 384 3.83 -23.16 -13.71
CA ALA A 384 4.32 -22.41 -12.56
C ALA A 384 5.63 -23.00 -12.03
N VAL A 385 5.72 -24.34 -11.96
CA VAL A 385 6.96 -25.04 -11.56
C VAL A 385 8.10 -24.72 -12.54
N LYS A 386 7.85 -24.83 -13.86
CA LYS A 386 8.84 -24.48 -14.89
C LYS A 386 9.28 -23.02 -14.81
N PHE A 387 8.40 -22.11 -14.42
CA PHE A 387 8.75 -20.71 -14.22
C PHE A 387 9.69 -20.53 -13.02
N LEU A 388 9.41 -21.17 -11.89
CA LEU A 388 10.27 -21.11 -10.69
C LEU A 388 11.59 -21.89 -10.86
N ASP A 389 11.62 -22.88 -11.75
CA ASP A 389 12.81 -23.66 -12.11
C ASP A 389 13.80 -22.91 -13.02
N LEU A 390 13.44 -21.73 -13.55
CA LEU A 390 14.35 -20.91 -14.35
C LEU A 390 15.65 -20.63 -13.58
N GLY A 391 16.77 -20.70 -14.29
CA GLY A 391 18.09 -20.46 -13.70
C GLY A 391 18.52 -21.55 -12.72
N ASP A 392 18.15 -22.81 -12.98
CA ASP A 392 18.46 -23.97 -12.13
C ASP A 392 17.84 -23.82 -10.73
N GLY A 393 16.52 -23.64 -10.68
CA GLY A 393 15.76 -23.54 -9.43
C GLY A 393 15.85 -22.19 -8.70
N ALA A 394 16.34 -21.14 -9.36
CA ALA A 394 16.57 -19.83 -8.73
C ALA A 394 15.27 -19.19 -8.18
N GLY A 395 14.11 -19.46 -8.79
CA GLY A 395 12.83 -18.96 -8.28
C GLY A 395 12.43 -19.62 -6.96
N TRP A 396 12.62 -20.94 -6.85
CA TRP A 396 12.38 -21.70 -5.63
C TRP A 396 13.33 -21.32 -4.50
N GLU A 397 14.62 -21.16 -4.81
CA GLU A 397 15.65 -20.68 -3.88
C GLU A 397 15.25 -19.33 -3.26
N LEU A 398 14.91 -18.36 -4.11
CA LEU A 398 14.49 -17.03 -3.67
C LEU A 398 13.22 -17.11 -2.80
N LEU A 399 12.23 -17.88 -3.25
CA LEU A 399 10.97 -18.01 -2.52
C LEU A 399 11.18 -18.66 -1.15
N GLN A 400 12.09 -19.64 -1.04
CA GLN A 400 12.42 -20.31 0.21
C GLN A 400 13.10 -19.36 1.19
N ALA A 401 13.99 -18.50 0.70
CA ALA A 401 14.66 -17.49 1.50
C ALA A 401 13.66 -16.44 2.03
N MET A 402 12.77 -15.94 1.17
CA MET A 402 11.75 -14.94 1.55
C MET A 402 10.72 -15.49 2.54
N LEU A 403 10.33 -16.76 2.39
CA LEU A 403 9.35 -17.43 3.25
C LEU A 403 9.98 -18.19 4.44
N SER A 404 11.25 -17.92 4.76
CA SER A 404 11.91 -18.54 5.92
C SER A 404 11.09 -18.35 7.21
N ARG A 405 10.95 -19.42 8.00
CA ARG A 405 10.29 -19.37 9.33
C ARG A 405 11.04 -18.45 10.28
N ASP A 406 12.37 -18.52 10.30
CA ASP A 406 13.20 -17.58 11.04
C ASP A 406 13.33 -16.29 10.25
N TYR A 407 12.82 -15.19 10.84
CA TYR A 407 12.85 -13.88 10.23
C TYR A 407 14.29 -13.38 9.98
N ARG A 408 15.25 -13.84 10.79
CA ARG A 408 16.68 -13.46 10.66
C ARG A 408 17.32 -14.00 9.39
N GLY A 409 16.79 -15.10 8.84
CA GLY A 409 17.27 -15.70 7.60
C GLY A 409 16.67 -15.08 6.34
N ARG A 410 15.71 -14.15 6.48
CA ARG A 410 15.06 -13.53 5.31
C ARG A 410 15.96 -12.45 4.71
N PRO A 411 16.05 -12.35 3.37
CA PRO A 411 16.82 -11.31 2.71
C PRO A 411 16.18 -9.93 2.93
N ILE A 412 16.98 -8.86 2.78
CA ILE A 412 16.44 -7.50 2.64
C ILE A 412 15.89 -7.28 1.23
N ALA A 413 15.03 -6.28 1.03
CA ALA A 413 14.39 -6.02 -0.26
C ALA A 413 15.41 -5.76 -1.38
N GLU A 414 16.50 -5.04 -1.10
CA GLU A 414 17.58 -4.79 -2.06
C GLU A 414 18.27 -6.09 -2.52
N ALA A 415 18.46 -7.06 -1.62
CA ALA A 415 19.03 -8.36 -1.98
C ALA A 415 18.07 -9.16 -2.88
N VAL A 416 16.76 -9.04 -2.65
CA VAL A 416 15.74 -9.66 -3.52
C VAL A 416 15.77 -9.02 -4.91
N VAL A 417 15.82 -7.69 -5.02
CA VAL A 417 15.90 -6.96 -6.30
C VAL A 417 17.09 -7.43 -7.14
N ASN A 418 18.23 -7.66 -6.50
CA ASN A 418 19.47 -8.09 -7.15
C ASN A 418 19.59 -9.62 -7.32
N HIS A 419 18.60 -10.40 -6.87
CA HIS A 419 18.64 -11.85 -6.99
C HIS A 419 18.65 -12.29 -8.46
N ARG A 420 19.43 -13.33 -8.78
CA ARG A 420 19.61 -13.84 -10.16
C ARG A 420 18.29 -14.11 -10.88
N PHE A 421 17.28 -14.59 -10.17
CA PHE A 421 15.93 -14.83 -10.71
C PHE A 421 15.25 -13.53 -11.25
N LEU A 422 15.39 -12.40 -10.54
CA LEU A 422 14.76 -11.12 -10.92
C LEU A 422 15.63 -10.29 -11.86
N SER A 423 16.94 -10.52 -11.88
CA SER A 423 17.88 -9.83 -12.76
C SER A 423 17.62 -10.07 -14.26
N GLY A 424 16.73 -11.01 -14.59
CA GLY A 424 16.28 -11.28 -15.97
C GLY A 424 17.31 -12.02 -16.82
N THR A 425 18.37 -12.55 -16.21
CA THR A 425 19.42 -13.34 -16.89
C THR A 425 18.91 -14.61 -17.55
N PHE A 426 17.70 -15.07 -17.20
CA PHE A 426 17.12 -16.33 -17.64
C PHE A 426 15.84 -16.18 -18.48
N LEU A 427 15.53 -14.96 -18.92
CA LEU A 427 14.31 -14.60 -19.64
C LEU A 427 14.44 -14.63 -21.17
#